data_AF-A0A9N9IN97-F1
#
_entry.id   AF-A0A9N9IN97-F1
#
_cell.length_a   1.000
_cell.length_b   1.000
_cell.length_c   1.000
_cell.angle_alpha   90.00
_cell.angle_beta   90.00
_cell.angle_gamma   90.00
#
_symmetry.space_group_name_H-M   'P 1'
#
loop_
_entity.id
_entity.type
_entity.pdbx_description
1 polymer ?
#
loop_
_entity_poly.entity_id
_entity_poly.type
_entity_poly.pdbx_seq_one_letter_code
_entity_poly.pdbx_strand_id
1 'polypeptide(L)'
;PGLAWDACMKVTKVKLELFNEHQGDMHDFFTAMKRGVQKILSLKEKSSRGCCLEVKLSIPKELHPKFRDYPMCPEQKNVPYDWYSSKQKEWAGKWKDENAGIRVTGYVGVRAKCYSVITENPQKNMIKAKGLKKSLIKKELTHKIFEDCVLEGKEDQPRTAQFLRSYRHRMYKIKQTKRSINPLDTKLWIDQDGITTHLYGDCEIPEE
;
A
#
# COMPACT_ATOMS: atom_id res chain seq x y z
N PRO A 1 13.12 -8.47 -0.21
CA PRO A 1 12.64 -9.51 0.74
C PRO A 1 12.93 -10.97 0.33
N GLY A 2 12.87 -11.33 -0.97
CA GLY A 2 12.99 -12.74 -1.40
C GLY A 2 14.36 -13.41 -1.19
N LEU A 3 15.48 -12.71 -1.44
CA LEU A 3 16.82 -13.30 -1.36
C LEU A 3 17.27 -13.60 0.09
N ALA A 4 16.85 -12.78 1.05
CA ALA A 4 17.17 -12.99 2.46
C ALA A 4 16.43 -14.21 3.03
N TRP A 5 15.22 -14.47 2.54
CA TRP A 5 14.38 -15.59 2.97
C TRP A 5 14.93 -16.94 2.48
N ASP A 6 15.33 -17.02 1.21
CA ASP A 6 15.93 -18.24 0.63
C ASP A 6 17.30 -18.56 1.26
N ALA A 7 18.10 -17.54 1.58
CA ALA A 7 19.36 -17.71 2.30
C ALA A 7 19.12 -18.22 3.75
N CYS A 8 18.13 -17.67 4.44
CA CYS A 8 17.74 -18.09 5.79
C CYS A 8 17.32 -19.56 5.82
N MET A 9 16.48 -20.01 4.88
CA MET A 9 16.00 -21.39 4.82
C MET A 9 17.12 -22.40 4.54
N LYS A 10 18.08 -22.06 3.66
CA LYS A 10 19.25 -22.92 3.36
C LYS A 10 20.21 -23.05 4.54
N VAL A 11 20.34 -22.00 5.35
CA VAL A 11 21.27 -21.97 6.49
C VAL A 11 20.67 -22.62 7.74
N THR A 12 19.36 -22.49 7.97
CA THR A 12 18.75 -22.82 9.27
C THR A 12 18.04 -24.18 9.33
N LYS A 13 17.80 -24.88 8.20
CA LYS A 13 17.15 -26.22 8.14
C LYS A 13 15.83 -26.33 8.94
N VAL A 14 15.03 -25.27 8.99
CA VAL A 14 13.83 -25.17 9.85
C VAL A 14 12.63 -25.97 9.31
N LYS A 15 11.84 -26.60 10.22
CA LYS A 15 10.54 -27.27 9.96
C LYS A 15 9.35 -26.34 10.26
N LEU A 16 8.26 -26.49 9.51
CA LEU A 16 7.11 -25.56 9.44
C LEU A 16 5.84 -26.15 10.09
N GLU A 17 5.04 -25.35 10.81
CA GLU A 17 3.76 -25.73 11.44
C GLU A 17 2.73 -24.57 11.39
N LEU A 18 1.43 -24.94 11.41
CA LEU A 18 0.26 -24.10 11.05
C LEU A 18 -0.34 -23.28 12.23
N PHE A 19 -1.03 -22.17 11.95
CA PHE A 19 -1.67 -21.26 12.93
C PHE A 19 -3.16 -21.49 13.17
N ASN A 20 -3.59 -21.13 14.39
CA ASN A 20 -4.92 -21.25 15.02
C ASN A 20 -6.01 -20.29 14.50
N GLU A 21 -7.18 -20.32 15.16
CA GLU A 21 -8.43 -20.88 14.63
C GLU A 21 -9.58 -19.86 14.46
N HIS A 22 -9.38 -18.57 14.73
CA HIS A 22 -10.50 -17.61 14.82
C HIS A 22 -10.24 -16.27 14.13
N GLN A 23 -10.38 -16.22 12.81
CA GLN A 23 -10.80 -15.01 12.09
C GLN A 23 -11.41 -15.42 10.74
N GLY A 24 -12.75 -15.44 10.71
CA GLY A 24 -13.52 -15.73 9.51
C GLY A 24 -13.49 -14.55 8.56
N ASP A 25 -12.75 -14.68 7.46
CA ASP A 25 -13.36 -14.73 6.11
C ASP A 25 -12.36 -15.37 5.12
N MET A 26 -12.08 -16.63 5.42
CA MET A 26 -11.10 -17.52 4.81
C MET A 26 -11.78 -18.82 4.33
N HIS A 27 -13.13 -18.86 4.33
CA HIS A 27 -13.90 -20.11 4.33
C HIS A 27 -13.84 -20.87 2.98
N ASP A 28 -13.86 -20.16 1.85
CA ASP A 28 -13.74 -20.79 0.52
C ASP A 28 -12.31 -21.22 0.15
N PHE A 29 -11.31 -20.70 0.86
CA PHE A 29 -9.94 -21.17 0.71
C PHE A 29 -9.71 -22.51 1.44
N PHE A 30 -10.49 -22.80 2.49
CA PHE A 30 -10.27 -23.91 3.43
C PHE A 30 -10.80 -25.27 2.97
N THR A 31 -11.87 -25.36 2.19
CA THR A 31 -12.36 -26.68 1.70
C THR A 31 -11.32 -27.37 0.80
N ALA A 32 -10.49 -26.59 0.10
CA ALA A 32 -9.40 -27.10 -0.73
C ALA A 32 -8.10 -27.42 0.04
N MET A 33 -7.92 -26.90 1.26
CA MET A 33 -6.64 -26.92 1.99
C MET A 33 -6.59 -27.95 3.14
N LYS A 34 -7.59 -28.83 3.28
CA LYS A 34 -7.57 -30.03 4.16
C LYS A 34 -6.63 -31.15 3.66
N ARG A 35 -5.43 -30.82 3.18
CA ARG A 35 -4.51 -31.80 2.58
C ARG A 35 -3.17 -31.69 3.28
N GLY A 36 -2.91 -32.65 4.17
CA GLY A 36 -1.75 -32.70 5.05
C GLY A 36 -0.41 -32.49 4.34
N VAL A 37 0.62 -32.16 5.12
CA VAL A 37 1.98 -31.76 4.71
C VAL A 37 2.57 -32.57 3.55
N GLN A 38 2.29 -33.88 3.50
CA GLN A 38 2.67 -34.81 2.43
C GLN A 38 2.20 -34.35 1.03
N LYS A 39 0.99 -33.77 0.92
CA LYS A 39 0.41 -33.33 -0.35
C LYS A 39 1.03 -32.03 -0.87
N ILE A 40 1.53 -31.17 0.02
CA ILE A 40 2.20 -29.92 -0.35
C ILE A 40 3.61 -30.19 -0.91
N LEU A 41 4.35 -31.14 -0.32
CA LEU A 41 5.64 -31.60 -0.85
C LEU A 41 5.52 -32.26 -2.23
N SER A 42 4.32 -32.73 -2.59
CA SER A 42 4.00 -33.31 -3.90
C SER A 42 3.47 -32.30 -4.94
N LEU A 43 3.31 -31.02 -4.57
CA LEU A 43 2.85 -29.98 -5.51
C LEU A 43 3.95 -29.67 -6.53
N LYS A 44 3.60 -29.72 -7.82
CA LYS A 44 4.48 -29.28 -8.90
C LYS A 44 4.72 -27.76 -8.78
N GLU A 45 5.94 -27.31 -9.05
CA GLU A 45 6.33 -25.88 -9.03
C GLU A 45 5.40 -24.95 -9.84
N LYS A 46 4.63 -25.49 -10.80
CA LYS A 46 3.69 -24.75 -11.66
C LYS A 46 2.22 -25.04 -11.33
N SER A 47 1.87 -25.17 -10.05
CA SER A 47 0.48 -25.31 -9.62
C SER A 47 -0.35 -24.05 -9.92
N SER A 48 -1.60 -24.22 -10.33
CA SER A 48 -2.57 -23.12 -10.53
C SER A 48 -3.05 -22.50 -9.21
N ARG A 49 -2.90 -23.20 -8.08
CA ARG A 49 -3.19 -22.70 -6.72
C ARG A 49 -1.89 -22.49 -5.96
N GLY A 50 -1.70 -21.27 -5.45
CA GLY A 50 -0.61 -20.93 -4.53
C GLY A 50 -0.94 -21.37 -3.10
N CYS A 51 0.09 -21.68 -2.32
CA CYS A 51 0.00 -21.99 -0.90
C CYS A 51 0.90 -21.04 -0.10
N CYS A 52 0.44 -20.58 1.06
CA CYS A 52 1.24 -19.86 2.03
C CYS A 52 1.62 -20.82 3.16
N LEU A 53 2.85 -20.71 3.66
CA LEU A 53 3.38 -21.53 4.75
C LEU A 53 3.74 -20.63 5.92
N GLU A 54 3.37 -21.06 7.12
CA GLU A 54 3.84 -20.46 8.35
C GLU A 54 4.89 -21.34 9.00
N VAL A 55 5.94 -20.70 9.50
CA VAL A 55 7.24 -21.33 9.74
C VAL A 55 7.75 -20.86 11.10
N LYS A 56 7.88 -21.77 12.07
CA LYS A 56 8.55 -21.46 13.34
C LYS A 56 10.07 -21.50 13.15
N LEU A 57 10.70 -20.33 13.00
CA LEU A 57 12.16 -20.22 12.87
C LEU A 57 12.83 -20.13 14.25
N SER A 58 13.73 -21.08 14.52
CA SER A 58 14.70 -20.97 15.61
C SER A 58 16.09 -20.80 15.00
N ILE A 59 16.78 -19.69 15.32
CA ILE A 59 18.14 -19.43 14.85
C ILE A 59 19.12 -20.02 15.87
N PRO A 60 20.00 -20.96 15.49
CA PRO A 60 21.04 -21.48 16.36
C PRO A 60 21.97 -20.36 16.88
N LYS A 61 22.34 -20.42 18.16
CA LYS A 61 23.16 -19.38 18.82
C LYS A 61 24.50 -19.15 18.12
N GLU A 62 25.08 -20.19 17.52
CA GLU A 62 26.39 -20.11 16.84
C GLU A 62 26.36 -19.24 15.58
N LEU A 63 25.18 -19.01 15.00
CA LEU A 63 25.02 -18.23 13.78
C LEU A 63 24.73 -16.75 14.05
N HIS A 64 24.43 -16.34 15.28
CA HIS A 64 24.18 -14.93 15.64
C HIS A 64 25.31 -13.98 15.22
N PRO A 65 26.61 -14.32 15.37
CA PRO A 65 27.70 -13.45 14.93
C PRO A 65 27.72 -13.22 13.41
N LYS A 66 27.19 -14.16 12.61
CA LYS A 66 27.13 -14.06 11.14
C LYS A 66 26.01 -13.14 10.64
N PHE A 67 25.03 -12.82 11.51
CA PHE A 67 23.88 -11.97 11.20
C PHE A 67 23.95 -10.61 11.89
N ARG A 68 25.15 -10.20 12.34
CA ARG A 68 25.36 -8.97 13.11
C ARG A 68 24.89 -7.71 12.39
N ASP A 69 25.03 -7.68 11.07
CA ASP A 69 24.69 -6.50 10.25
C ASP A 69 23.20 -6.43 9.89
N TYR A 70 22.49 -7.56 9.92
CA TYR A 70 21.06 -7.61 9.59
C TYR A 70 20.40 -8.79 10.31
N PRO A 71 19.62 -8.56 11.39
CA PRO A 71 18.93 -9.65 12.07
C PRO A 71 17.98 -10.33 11.11
N MET A 72 18.01 -11.67 11.06
CA MET A 72 17.04 -12.41 10.27
C MET A 72 15.67 -12.25 10.92
N CYS A 73 14.69 -11.81 10.13
CA CYS A 73 13.29 -11.60 10.56
C CYS A 73 13.12 -10.48 11.61
N PRO A 74 13.36 -9.20 11.25
CA PRO A 74 13.13 -8.08 12.16
C PRO A 74 11.66 -8.03 12.60
N GLU A 75 11.43 -8.01 13.91
CA GLU A 75 10.09 -7.84 14.48
C GLU A 75 9.68 -6.37 14.42
N GLN A 76 8.51 -6.08 13.85
CA GLN A 76 7.91 -4.76 13.92
C GLN A 76 7.28 -4.56 15.30
N LYS A 77 8.04 -4.02 16.26
CA LYS A 77 7.56 -3.67 17.59
C LYS A 77 7.22 -2.18 17.69
N ASN A 78 6.05 -1.86 18.25
CA ASN A 78 5.76 -0.50 18.67
C ASN A 78 6.55 -0.20 19.94
N VAL A 79 7.21 0.97 19.99
CA VAL A 79 7.95 1.40 21.18
C VAL A 79 6.94 1.71 22.29
N PRO A 80 7.05 1.08 23.48
CA PRO A 80 6.18 1.38 24.63
C PRO A 80 6.29 2.85 25.05
N TYR A 81 5.19 3.42 25.55
CA TYR A 81 5.15 4.82 25.99
C TYR A 81 6.21 5.14 27.07
N ASP A 82 6.51 4.16 27.93
CA ASP A 82 7.51 4.32 28.99
C ASP A 82 8.91 4.60 28.46
N TRP A 83 9.22 4.12 27.25
CA TRP A 83 10.52 4.30 26.58
C TRP A 83 10.62 5.64 25.86
N TYR A 84 9.55 6.44 25.85
CA TYR A 84 9.58 7.76 25.23
C TYR A 84 10.37 8.73 26.11
N SER A 85 11.22 9.55 25.49
CA SER A 85 11.82 10.70 26.16
C SER A 85 10.74 11.68 26.64
N SER A 86 11.04 12.52 27.64
CA SER A 86 10.10 13.51 28.18
C SER A 86 9.49 14.40 27.08
N LYS A 87 10.28 14.76 26.06
CA LYS A 87 9.84 15.55 24.90
C LYS A 87 8.88 14.78 23.98
N GLN A 88 9.14 13.48 23.76
CA GLN A 88 8.25 12.63 22.96
C GLN A 88 6.92 12.37 23.67
N LYS A 89 6.94 12.21 24.99
CA LYS A 89 5.73 12.11 25.82
C LYS A 89 4.88 13.37 25.70
N GLU A 90 5.50 14.54 25.70
CA GLU A 90 4.83 15.83 25.54
C GLU A 90 4.20 16.01 24.15
N TRP A 91 4.81 15.45 23.10
CA TRP A 91 4.29 15.52 21.73
C TRP A 91 3.29 14.42 21.39
N ALA A 92 3.26 13.34 22.17
CA ALA A 92 2.33 12.24 21.95
C ALA A 92 0.88 12.75 22.05
N GLY A 93 0.10 12.52 21.00
CA GLY A 93 -1.30 12.96 20.93
C GLY A 93 -1.50 14.42 20.50
N LYS A 94 -0.44 15.20 20.26
CA LYS A 94 -0.56 16.55 19.71
C LYS A 94 -0.67 16.51 18.19
N TRP A 95 -1.48 17.41 17.63
CA TRP A 95 -1.55 17.64 16.20
C TRP A 95 -0.26 18.30 15.72
N LYS A 96 0.29 17.78 14.63
CA LYS A 96 1.46 18.36 13.98
C LYS A 96 1.00 19.40 12.97
N ASP A 97 1.64 20.57 12.99
CA ASP A 97 1.59 21.49 11.85
C ASP A 97 2.41 20.90 10.69
N GLU A 98 1.72 20.39 9.66
CA GLU A 98 2.34 19.78 8.49
C GLU A 98 3.05 20.80 7.58
N ASN A 99 2.64 22.06 7.62
CA ASN A 99 3.12 23.09 6.70
C ASN A 99 4.13 24.06 7.34
N ALA A 100 4.43 23.88 8.62
CA ALA A 100 5.37 24.69 9.40
C ALA A 100 5.04 26.19 9.30
N GLY A 101 3.79 26.54 9.61
CA GLY A 101 3.25 27.89 9.66
C GLY A 101 2.83 28.46 8.30
N ILE A 102 3.11 27.77 7.19
CA ILE A 102 2.75 28.28 5.86
C ILE A 102 1.28 28.01 5.57
N ARG A 103 0.52 29.07 5.35
CA ARG A 103 -0.90 28.99 5.06
C ARG A 103 -1.16 28.30 3.71
N VAL A 104 -2.19 27.46 3.69
CA VAL A 104 -2.77 26.89 2.48
C VAL A 104 -3.69 27.93 1.86
N THR A 105 -3.49 28.23 0.57
CA THR A 105 -4.28 29.21 -0.18
C THR A 105 -5.31 28.53 -1.09
N GLY A 106 -5.07 27.29 -1.50
CA GLY A 106 -5.98 26.54 -2.36
C GLY A 106 -5.90 25.04 -2.14
N TYR A 107 -7.03 24.36 -2.33
CA TYR A 107 -7.15 22.93 -2.22
C TYR A 107 -8.14 22.40 -3.25
N VAL A 108 -7.76 21.34 -3.95
CA VAL A 108 -8.67 20.58 -4.82
C VAL A 108 -8.46 19.10 -4.58
N GLY A 109 -9.51 18.41 -4.17
CA GLY A 109 -9.54 16.97 -3.95
C GLY A 109 -10.47 16.29 -4.94
N VAL A 110 -9.98 15.26 -5.61
CA VAL A 110 -10.79 14.50 -6.60
C VAL A 110 -11.23 13.16 -6.01
N ARG A 111 -10.32 12.47 -5.31
CA ARG A 111 -10.59 11.19 -4.64
C ARG A 111 -9.62 10.95 -3.51
N ALA A 112 -9.83 9.88 -2.74
CA ALA A 112 -8.91 9.48 -1.68
C ALA A 112 -7.45 9.36 -2.19
N LYS A 113 -6.54 10.11 -1.55
CA LYS A 113 -5.10 10.18 -1.90
C LYS A 113 -4.83 10.74 -3.31
N CYS A 114 -5.74 11.57 -3.83
CA CYS A 114 -5.62 12.23 -5.12
C CYS A 114 -6.13 13.68 -5.00
N TYR A 115 -5.21 14.61 -4.82
CA TYR A 115 -5.51 16.01 -4.50
C TYR A 115 -4.31 16.92 -4.81
N SER A 116 -4.59 18.21 -4.86
CA SER A 116 -3.63 19.28 -5.09
C SER A 116 -3.80 20.38 -4.04
N VAL A 117 -2.69 20.83 -3.47
CA VAL A 117 -2.63 21.87 -2.43
C VAL A 117 -1.71 22.98 -2.91
N ILE A 118 -2.20 24.21 -2.89
CA ILE A 118 -1.41 25.43 -3.10
C ILE A 118 -1.19 26.09 -1.74
N THR A 119 0.04 26.50 -1.50
CA THR A 119 0.45 27.24 -0.30
C THR A 119 0.98 28.61 -0.67
N GLU A 120 1.06 29.52 0.30
CA GLU A 120 1.64 30.86 0.09
C GLU A 120 3.07 30.82 -0.47
N ASN A 121 3.85 29.79 -0.10
CA ASN A 121 5.14 29.52 -0.71
C ASN A 121 5.01 28.45 -1.82
N PRO A 122 5.23 28.79 -3.11
CA PRO A 122 5.09 27.84 -4.21
C PRO A 122 5.98 26.59 -4.10
N GLN A 123 7.11 26.67 -3.39
CA GLN A 123 8.01 25.53 -3.20
C GLN A 123 7.41 24.42 -2.33
N LYS A 124 6.41 24.76 -1.50
CA LYS A 124 5.69 23.79 -0.65
C LYS A 124 4.38 23.29 -1.27
N ASN A 125 4.08 23.68 -2.51
CA ASN A 125 2.91 23.14 -3.22
C ASN A 125 3.00 21.61 -3.30
N MET A 126 1.85 20.96 -3.10
CA MET A 126 1.79 19.51 -2.99
C MET A 126 0.74 18.94 -3.94
N ILE A 127 1.19 18.02 -4.80
CA ILE A 127 0.30 17.23 -5.65
C ILE A 127 0.43 15.76 -5.26
N LYS A 128 -0.70 15.11 -5.02
CA LYS A 128 -0.81 13.66 -4.84
C LYS A 128 -1.74 13.11 -5.89
N ALA A 129 -1.29 12.06 -6.57
CA ALA A 129 -2.13 11.31 -7.50
C ALA A 129 -1.86 9.82 -7.32
N LYS A 130 -2.75 9.14 -6.61
CA LYS A 130 -2.62 7.69 -6.34
C LYS A 130 -2.53 6.92 -7.66
N GLY A 131 -1.53 6.04 -7.74
CA GLY A 131 -1.31 5.16 -8.90
C GLY A 131 -0.35 5.71 -9.95
N LEU A 132 -0.04 7.01 -9.94
CA LEU A 132 0.94 7.62 -10.84
C LEU A 132 2.34 7.68 -10.22
N LYS A 133 3.37 7.71 -11.09
CA LYS A 133 4.77 7.78 -10.66
C LYS A 133 5.11 9.19 -10.19
N LYS A 134 5.74 9.33 -9.02
CA LYS A 134 6.12 10.62 -8.42
C LYS A 134 6.86 11.57 -9.37
N SER A 135 7.78 11.04 -10.18
CA SER A 135 8.56 11.85 -11.14
C SER A 135 7.68 12.47 -12.22
N LEU A 136 6.64 11.75 -12.63
CA LEU A 136 5.70 12.19 -13.66
C LEU A 136 4.69 13.19 -13.07
N ILE A 137 4.27 12.97 -11.81
CA ILE A 137 3.46 13.94 -11.05
C ILE A 137 4.13 15.32 -11.00
N LYS A 138 5.42 15.37 -10.65
CA LYS A 138 6.16 16.63 -10.54
C LYS A 138 6.38 17.36 -11.88
N LYS A 139 6.36 16.63 -13.01
CA LYS A 139 6.68 17.18 -14.33
C LYS A 139 5.44 17.61 -15.11
N GLU A 140 4.36 16.86 -14.98
CA GLU A 140 3.23 16.93 -15.92
C GLU A 140 1.88 17.24 -15.26
N LEU A 141 1.77 17.16 -13.93
CA LEU A 141 0.54 17.54 -13.24
C LEU A 141 0.66 18.94 -12.66
N THR A 142 -0.40 19.72 -12.83
CA THR A 142 -0.56 21.09 -12.34
C THR A 142 -1.86 21.20 -11.54
N HIS A 143 -1.99 22.24 -10.72
CA HIS A 143 -3.22 22.45 -9.93
C HIS A 143 -4.46 22.65 -10.80
N LYS A 144 -4.31 23.40 -11.91
CA LYS A 144 -5.38 23.65 -12.87
C LYS A 144 -6.04 22.38 -13.42
N ILE A 145 -5.26 21.32 -13.67
CA ILE A 145 -5.82 20.04 -14.13
C ILE A 145 -6.84 19.46 -13.11
N PHE A 146 -6.61 19.66 -11.82
CA PHE A 146 -7.53 19.23 -10.79
C PHE A 146 -8.76 20.15 -10.73
N GLU A 147 -8.58 21.47 -10.85
CA GLU A 147 -9.68 22.44 -10.90
C GLU A 147 -10.59 22.15 -12.10
N ASP A 148 -10.04 22.06 -13.30
CA ASP A 148 -10.78 21.73 -14.53
C ASP A 148 -11.52 20.39 -14.38
N CYS A 149 -10.92 19.41 -13.70
CA CYS A 149 -11.55 18.12 -13.48
C CYS A 149 -12.76 18.19 -12.54
N VAL A 150 -12.67 18.95 -11.45
CA VAL A 150 -13.76 19.05 -10.46
C VAL A 150 -14.86 20.02 -10.94
N LEU A 151 -14.47 21.15 -11.53
CA LEU A 151 -15.40 22.22 -11.91
C LEU A 151 -16.03 22.01 -13.29
N GLU A 152 -15.25 21.52 -14.26
CA GLU A 152 -15.71 21.35 -15.65
C GLU A 152 -16.02 19.88 -15.98
N GLY A 153 -15.80 18.95 -15.03
CA GLY A 153 -15.94 17.51 -15.30
C GLY A 153 -14.93 16.99 -16.35
N LYS A 154 -13.83 17.72 -16.56
CA LYS A 154 -12.89 17.42 -17.65
C LYS A 154 -11.93 16.30 -17.28
N GLU A 155 -11.92 15.24 -18.09
CA GLU A 155 -10.94 14.16 -17.93
C GLU A 155 -9.53 14.61 -18.35
N ASP A 156 -8.53 14.22 -17.56
CA ASP A 156 -7.13 14.45 -17.87
C ASP A 156 -6.56 13.32 -18.73
N GLN A 157 -5.57 13.66 -19.56
CA GLN A 157 -4.98 12.73 -20.50
C GLN A 157 -4.26 11.55 -19.82
N PRO A 158 -4.32 10.33 -20.38
CA PRO A 158 -3.58 9.18 -19.89
C PRO A 158 -2.08 9.44 -19.92
N ARG A 159 -1.38 8.97 -18.89
CA ARG A 159 0.07 9.16 -18.75
C ARG A 159 0.81 7.84 -18.74
N THR A 160 1.98 7.83 -19.38
CA THR A 160 2.77 6.62 -19.58
C THR A 160 4.09 6.70 -18.84
N ALA A 161 4.37 5.70 -18.01
CA ALA A 161 5.63 5.63 -17.26
C ALA A 161 6.28 4.25 -17.38
N GLN A 162 7.60 4.24 -17.24
CA GLN A 162 8.40 3.02 -17.18
C GLN A 162 8.66 2.60 -15.73
N PHE A 163 8.51 1.31 -15.48
CA PHE A 163 8.67 0.65 -14.20
C PHE A 163 9.61 -0.55 -14.32
N LEU A 164 10.39 -0.80 -13.27
CA LEU A 164 11.10 -2.06 -13.11
C LEU A 164 10.24 -2.98 -12.25
N ARG A 165 9.97 -4.18 -12.73
CA ARG A 165 9.18 -5.18 -12.01
C ARG A 165 9.82 -6.54 -12.13
N SER A 166 9.79 -7.30 -11.03
CA SER A 166 10.20 -8.69 -11.03
C SER A 166 8.99 -9.59 -11.27
N TYR A 167 9.11 -10.53 -12.19
CA TYR A 167 8.20 -11.66 -12.31
C TYR A 167 9.02 -12.93 -12.28
N ARG A 168 8.69 -13.87 -11.38
CA ARG A 168 9.42 -15.13 -11.19
C ARG A 168 10.95 -14.91 -11.11
N HIS A 169 11.35 -13.95 -10.28
CA HIS A 169 12.75 -13.57 -10.05
C HIS A 169 13.51 -13.01 -11.28
N ARG A 170 12.83 -12.79 -12.42
CA ARG A 170 13.41 -12.11 -13.59
C ARG A 170 12.96 -10.65 -13.62
N MET A 171 13.91 -9.75 -13.84
CA MET A 171 13.65 -8.31 -13.89
C MET A 171 13.20 -7.90 -15.29
N TYR A 172 12.10 -7.15 -15.35
CA TYR A 172 11.53 -6.63 -16.59
C TYR A 172 11.40 -5.11 -16.51
N LYS A 173 11.63 -4.46 -17.63
CA LYS A 173 11.28 -3.06 -17.86
C LYS A 173 9.88 -3.03 -18.48
N ILE A 174 8.90 -2.55 -17.73
CA ILE A 174 7.50 -2.48 -18.15
C ILE A 174 7.15 -1.04 -18.45
N LYS A 175 6.56 -0.80 -19.63
CA LYS A 175 5.90 0.46 -19.96
C LYS A 175 4.42 0.31 -19.61
N GLN A 176 3.91 1.17 -18.74
CA GLN A 176 2.51 1.14 -18.34
C GLN A 176 1.87 2.52 -18.54
N THR A 177 0.77 2.53 -19.28
CA THR A 177 -0.10 3.70 -19.43
C THR A 177 -1.23 3.60 -18.41
N LYS A 178 -1.48 4.68 -17.68
CA LYS A 178 -2.55 4.76 -16.69
C LYS A 178 -3.40 5.98 -16.95
N ARG A 179 -4.71 5.85 -16.70
CA ARG A 179 -5.61 7.00 -16.58
C ARG A 179 -5.10 7.89 -15.44
N SER A 180 -5.12 9.20 -15.67
CA SER A 180 -4.55 10.18 -14.76
C SER A 180 -5.61 10.65 -13.77
N ILE A 181 -6.03 11.92 -13.84
CA ILE A 181 -7.12 12.50 -13.07
C ILE A 181 -8.42 12.31 -13.85
N ASN A 182 -9.48 11.94 -13.15
CA ASN A 182 -10.80 11.71 -13.73
C ASN A 182 -11.86 12.15 -12.70
N PRO A 183 -12.94 12.82 -13.12
CA PRO A 183 -14.00 13.30 -12.24
C PRO A 183 -14.77 12.18 -11.52
N LEU A 184 -14.77 10.97 -12.06
CA LEU A 184 -15.49 9.83 -11.49
C LEU A 184 -14.67 9.17 -10.37
N ASP A 185 -15.25 9.10 -9.17
CA ASP A 185 -14.79 8.19 -8.12
C ASP A 185 -15.56 6.87 -8.20
N THR A 186 -14.92 5.81 -8.67
CA THR A 186 -15.51 4.47 -8.82
C THR A 186 -16.02 3.84 -7.51
N LYS A 187 -15.80 4.48 -6.36
CA LYS A 187 -16.24 4.01 -5.04
C LYS A 187 -17.44 4.76 -4.49
N LEU A 188 -17.78 5.89 -5.09
CA LEU A 188 -18.86 6.75 -4.64
C LEU A 188 -19.90 6.86 -5.77
N TRP A 189 -21.16 6.84 -5.38
CA TRP A 189 -22.27 7.28 -6.22
C TRP A 189 -22.46 8.78 -5.95
N ILE A 190 -22.46 9.59 -7.02
CA ILE A 190 -22.64 11.05 -6.93
C ILE A 190 -24.06 11.34 -7.38
N ASP A 191 -24.82 12.04 -6.54
CA ASP A 191 -26.20 12.40 -6.83
C ASP A 191 -26.29 13.44 -7.96
N GLN A 192 -27.50 13.69 -8.48
CA GLN A 192 -27.77 14.63 -9.56
C GLN A 192 -27.36 16.06 -9.24
N ASP A 193 -27.26 16.41 -7.95
CA ASP A 193 -26.76 17.70 -7.47
C ASP A 193 -25.24 17.88 -7.68
N GLY A 194 -24.51 16.80 -7.97
CA GLY A 194 -23.06 16.79 -8.18
C GLY A 194 -22.23 16.98 -6.90
N ILE A 195 -22.87 17.00 -5.72
CA ILE A 195 -22.23 17.32 -4.44
C ILE A 195 -22.44 16.19 -3.44
N THR A 196 -23.67 15.68 -3.35
CA THR A 196 -24.01 14.62 -2.41
C THR A 196 -23.40 13.31 -2.92
N THR A 197 -22.67 12.62 -2.04
CA THR A 197 -21.98 11.38 -2.40
C THR A 197 -22.28 10.27 -1.41
N HIS A 198 -22.65 9.12 -1.93
CA HIS A 198 -22.94 7.90 -1.18
C HIS A 198 -21.94 6.81 -1.53
N LEU A 199 -21.69 5.87 -0.61
CA LEU A 199 -20.93 4.68 -0.94
C LEU A 199 -21.82 3.72 -1.73
N TYR A 200 -21.30 3.07 -2.77
CA TYR A 200 -22.08 2.04 -3.47
C TYR A 200 -22.59 0.97 -2.49
N GLY A 201 -23.89 0.73 -2.48
CA GLY A 201 -24.58 -0.18 -1.54
C GLY A 201 -25.21 0.50 -0.32
N ASP A 202 -25.13 1.83 -0.22
CA ASP A 202 -25.87 2.62 0.75
C ASP A 202 -27.38 2.61 0.46
N CYS A 203 -28.21 2.62 1.49
CA CYS A 203 -29.67 2.55 1.37
C CYS A 203 -30.32 3.85 0.91
N GLU A 204 -29.59 4.96 0.97
CA GLU A 204 -30.04 6.27 0.49
C GLU A 204 -29.86 6.44 -1.03
N ILE A 205 -29.16 5.52 -1.70
CA ILE A 205 -29.03 5.54 -3.15
C ILE A 205 -30.40 5.20 -3.75
N PRO A 206 -30.94 6.04 -4.67
CA PRO A 206 -32.18 5.73 -5.36
C PRO A 206 -32.09 4.36 -6.06
N GLU A 207 -33.04 3.48 -5.79
CA GLU A 207 -33.18 2.23 -6.53
C GLU A 207 -33.61 2.56 -7.98
N GLU A 208 -32.83 2.09 -8.95
CA GLU A 208 -33.14 2.22 -10.40
C GLU A 208 -34.34 1.36 -10.83
#